data_AF-A0A1Q7QSN9-F1
#
_entry.id   AF-A0A1Q7QSN9-F1
#
_cell.length_a   1.000
_cell.length_b   1.000
_cell.length_c   1.000
_cell.angle_alpha   90.00
_cell.angle_beta   90.00
_cell.angle_gamma   90.00
#
_symmetry.space_group_name_H-M   'P 1'
#
loop_
_entity.id
_entity.type
_entity.pdbx_description
1 polymer ?
#
loop_
_entity_poly.entity_id
_entity_poly.type
_entity_poly.pdbx_seq_one_letter_code
_entity_poly.pdbx_strand_id
1 'polypeptide(L)'
;MIADDEANIRVSGDAFELFHHIIEVRLRHGRLTVADSTALLPEARRVLRQIARRCEVPVIALLLDVPEATCLVWDERRDRRVGRPVIHRQWERFQHALRAVPNEGFDQVVTLGQAELDRTRVEMVKEIP
;
A
#
# COMPACT_ATOMS: atom_id res chain seq x y z
N MET A 1 13.04 5.43 -12.49
CA MET A 1 13.62 5.70 -11.16
C MET A 1 14.05 7.16 -11.15
N ILE A 2 13.82 7.92 -10.06
CA ILE A 2 14.14 9.37 -10.00
C ILE A 2 15.58 9.60 -9.50
N ALA A 3 16.03 8.81 -8.53
CA ALA A 3 17.43 8.65 -8.20
C ALA A 3 17.83 7.23 -8.60
N ASP A 4 19.06 7.02 -9.09
CA ASP A 4 19.61 5.69 -9.40
C ASP A 4 19.89 4.83 -8.14
N ASP A 5 19.26 5.18 -7.02
CA ASP A 5 19.31 4.50 -5.73
C ASP A 5 17.93 4.57 -5.05
N GLU A 6 17.28 3.42 -4.92
CA GLU A 6 16.00 3.25 -4.23
C GLU A 6 16.08 3.50 -2.70
N ALA A 7 17.27 3.65 -2.14
CA ALA A 7 17.48 4.05 -0.74
C ALA A 7 17.53 5.58 -0.56
N ASN A 8 17.57 6.34 -1.65
CA ASN A 8 17.71 7.79 -1.57
C ASN A 8 16.39 8.46 -1.15
N ILE A 9 16.25 8.70 0.15
CA ILE A 9 15.07 9.36 0.73
C ILE A 9 14.99 10.87 0.41
N ARG A 10 16.04 11.47 -0.18
CA ARG A 10 16.05 12.91 -0.51
C ARG A 10 15.09 13.28 -1.62
N VAL A 11 14.74 12.34 -2.50
CA VAL A 11 13.81 12.53 -3.62
C VAL A 11 12.43 11.94 -3.35
N SER A 12 12.13 11.59 -2.10
CA SER A 12 10.86 10.91 -1.77
C SER A 12 9.63 11.74 -2.14
N GLY A 13 9.68 13.07 -2.05
CA GLY A 13 8.59 13.96 -2.48
C GLY A 13 8.25 13.78 -3.95
N ASP A 14 9.23 14.01 -4.83
CA ASP A 14 9.09 13.85 -6.29
C ASP A 14 8.71 12.42 -6.67
N ALA A 15 9.24 11.42 -5.96
CA ALA A 15 8.89 10.02 -6.16
C ALA A 15 7.41 9.74 -5.85
N PHE A 16 6.87 10.30 -4.77
CA PHE A 16 5.46 10.19 -4.46
C PHE A 16 4.57 10.97 -5.42
N GLU A 17 5.01 12.14 -5.90
CA GLU A 17 4.27 12.88 -6.93
C GLU A 17 4.13 12.07 -8.22
N LEU A 18 5.25 11.51 -8.71
CA LEU A 18 5.23 10.64 -9.89
C LEU A 18 4.38 9.37 -9.66
N PHE A 19 4.50 8.75 -8.49
CA PHE A 19 3.68 7.59 -8.10
C PHE A 19 2.19 7.90 -8.18
N HIS A 20 1.74 9.01 -7.58
CA HIS A 20 0.35 9.44 -7.64
C HIS A 20 -0.10 9.79 -9.06
N HIS A 21 0.75 10.46 -9.84
CA HIS A 21 0.45 10.81 -11.22
C HIS A 21 0.22 9.57 -12.09
N ILE A 22 1.09 8.56 -11.98
CA ILE A 22 0.95 7.30 -12.74
C ILE A 22 -0.35 6.58 -12.36
N ILE A 23 -0.69 6.53 -11.06
CA ILE A 23 -1.95 5.93 -10.60
C ILE A 23 -3.13 6.65 -11.24
N GLU A 24 -3.15 7.99 -11.20
CA GLU A 24 -4.25 8.79 -11.77
C GLU A 24 -4.39 8.57 -13.28
N VAL A 25 -3.29 8.59 -14.04
CA VAL A 25 -3.30 8.34 -15.49
C VAL A 25 -3.87 6.95 -15.79
N ARG A 26 -3.45 5.91 -15.07
CA ARG A 26 -3.96 4.54 -15.28
C ARG A 26 -5.46 4.44 -15.02
N LEU A 27 -5.93 5.02 -13.92
CA LEU A 27 -7.34 4.97 -13.54
C LEU A 27 -8.23 5.73 -14.53
N ARG A 28 -7.78 6.88 -15.07
CA ARG A 28 -8.49 7.60 -16.15
C ARG A 28 -8.65 6.77 -17.43
N HIS A 29 -7.78 5.78 -17.65
CA HIS A 29 -7.87 4.83 -18.75
C HIS A 29 -8.60 3.52 -18.38
N GLY A 30 -9.34 3.50 -17.26
CA GLY A 30 -10.09 2.32 -16.82
C GLY A 30 -9.21 1.13 -16.48
N ARG A 31 -7.93 1.36 -16.12
CA ARG A 31 -7.00 0.29 -15.76
C ARG A 31 -6.98 0.10 -14.26
N LEU A 32 -7.35 -1.11 -13.80
CA LEU A 32 -7.13 -1.51 -12.42
C LEU A 32 -5.67 -1.24 -12.02
N THR A 33 -5.50 -0.67 -10.84
CA THR A 33 -4.22 -0.18 -10.35
C THR A 33 -4.07 -0.54 -8.88
N VAL A 34 -2.95 -1.18 -8.56
CA VAL A 34 -2.55 -1.46 -7.18
C VAL A 34 -1.49 -0.43 -6.79
N ALA A 35 -1.77 0.32 -5.73
CA ALA A 35 -0.83 1.27 -5.16
C ALA A 35 0.08 0.53 -4.15
N ASP A 36 1.16 -0.08 -4.64
CA ASP A 36 2.12 -0.79 -3.80
C ASP A 36 2.97 0.19 -2.99
N SER A 37 2.52 0.47 -1.77
CA SER A 37 3.19 1.33 -0.80
C SER A 37 2.75 0.94 0.60
N THR A 38 3.60 1.18 1.60
CA THR A 38 3.24 0.94 2.99
C THR A 38 1.99 1.71 3.43
N ALA A 39 1.73 2.89 2.85
CA ALA A 39 0.53 3.70 3.07
C ALA A 39 0.06 3.83 4.54
N LEU A 40 1.00 3.83 5.49
CA LEU A 40 0.70 3.73 6.92
C LEU A 40 0.20 5.05 7.54
N LEU A 41 0.50 6.18 6.90
CA LEU A 41 0.05 7.49 7.34
C LEU A 41 -1.36 7.81 6.79
N PRO A 42 -2.26 8.38 7.60
CA PRO A 42 -3.61 8.76 7.14
C PRO A 42 -3.60 9.68 5.91
N GLU A 43 -2.64 10.60 5.84
CA GLU A 43 -2.49 11.51 4.71
C GLU A 43 -2.16 10.78 3.40
N ALA A 44 -1.26 9.79 3.44
CA ALA A 44 -0.93 8.99 2.26
C ALA A 44 -2.19 8.26 1.72
N ARG A 45 -3.00 7.69 2.61
CA ARG A 45 -4.27 7.05 2.25
C ARG A 45 -5.30 8.04 1.73
N ARG A 46 -5.40 9.22 2.34
CA ARG A 46 -6.30 10.30 1.89
C ARG A 46 -6.01 10.69 0.45
N VAL A 47 -4.74 10.83 0.06
CA VAL A 47 -4.36 11.17 -1.32
C VAL A 47 -4.82 10.08 -2.30
N LEU A 48 -4.58 8.80 -2.00
CA LEU A 48 -5.04 7.67 -2.82
C LEU A 48 -6.57 7.66 -2.99
N ARG A 49 -7.32 7.85 -1.90
CA ARG A 49 -8.79 7.95 -1.97
C ARG A 49 -9.26 9.14 -2.80
N GLN A 50 -8.57 10.28 -2.71
CA GLN A 50 -8.90 11.45 -3.53
C GLN A 50 -8.65 11.21 -5.02
N ILE A 51 -7.58 10.49 -5.39
CA ILE A 51 -7.32 10.09 -6.78
C ILE A 51 -8.45 9.19 -7.28
N ALA A 52 -8.82 8.16 -6.52
CA ALA A 52 -9.92 7.26 -6.88
C ALA A 52 -11.24 8.01 -7.07
N ARG A 53 -11.56 8.94 -6.15
CA ARG A 53 -12.74 9.80 -6.25
C ARG A 53 -12.73 10.68 -7.51
N ARG A 54 -11.59 11.28 -7.87
CA ARG A 54 -11.48 12.09 -9.11
C ARG A 54 -11.68 11.26 -10.37
N CYS A 55 -11.32 9.98 -10.32
CA CYS A 55 -11.49 9.04 -11.42
C CYS A 55 -12.82 8.27 -11.34
N GLU A 56 -13.68 8.56 -10.36
CA GLU A 56 -15.00 7.93 -10.18
C GLU A 56 -14.93 6.39 -10.10
N VAL A 57 -13.90 5.85 -9.45
CA VAL A 57 -13.69 4.40 -9.26
C VAL A 57 -13.72 4.01 -7.78
N PRO A 58 -14.12 2.77 -7.44
CA PRO A 58 -14.04 2.28 -6.07
C PRO A 58 -12.59 2.15 -5.60
N VAL A 59 -12.37 2.30 -4.30
CA VAL A 59 -11.08 2.17 -3.63
C VAL A 59 -11.17 1.17 -2.47
N ILE A 60 -10.31 0.17 -2.53
CA ILE A 60 -10.24 -0.92 -1.55
C ILE A 60 -8.94 -0.79 -0.76
N ALA A 61 -9.03 -0.89 0.57
CA ALA A 61 -7.86 -1.02 1.43
C ALA A 61 -7.58 -2.50 1.71
N LEU A 62 -6.37 -2.97 1.38
CA LEU A 62 -5.89 -4.30 1.71
C LEU A 62 -4.83 -4.18 2.83
N LEU A 63 -5.16 -4.67 4.03
CA LEU A 63 -4.31 -4.62 5.21
C LEU A 63 -3.70 -6.01 5.45
N LEU A 64 -2.38 -6.09 5.52
CA LEU A 64 -1.66 -7.34 5.78
C LEU A 64 -1.23 -7.36 7.25
N ASP A 65 -2.04 -7.99 8.09
CA ASP A 65 -1.81 -8.09 9.54
C ASP A 65 -0.81 -9.19 9.86
N VAL A 66 0.47 -8.83 9.71
CA VAL A 66 1.61 -9.71 9.95
C VAL A 66 2.31 -9.31 11.25
N PRO A 67 2.58 -10.27 12.16
CA PRO A 67 3.33 -10.00 13.39
C PRO A 67 4.72 -9.40 13.12
N GLU A 68 5.17 -8.48 13.96
CA GLU A 68 6.50 -7.84 13.83
C GLU A 68 7.63 -8.88 13.72
N ALA A 69 7.57 -9.92 14.55
CA ALA A 69 8.57 -11.00 14.55
C ALA A 69 8.68 -11.69 13.19
N THR A 70 7.55 -11.92 12.50
CA THR A 70 7.53 -12.50 11.17
C THR A 70 8.14 -11.55 10.14
N CYS A 71 7.80 -10.25 10.20
CA CYS A 71 8.40 -9.24 9.32
C CYS A 71 9.92 -9.16 9.49
N LEU A 72 10.44 -9.29 10.72
CA LEU A 72 11.87 -9.32 11.00
C LEU A 72 12.56 -10.54 10.37
N VAL A 73 11.98 -11.73 10.54
CA VAL A 73 12.49 -12.97 9.93
C VAL A 73 12.47 -12.88 8.41
N TRP A 74 11.46 -12.24 7.82
CA TRP A 74 11.41 -12.04 6.37
C TRP A 74 12.45 -11.03 5.88
N ASP A 75 12.69 -9.93 6.61
CA ASP A 75 13.71 -8.95 6.26
C ASP A 75 15.12 -9.56 6.24
N GLU A 76 15.43 -10.48 7.16
CA GLU A 76 16.71 -11.19 7.18
C GLU A 76 16.98 -12.01 5.90
N ARG A 77 15.92 -12.43 5.19
CA ARG A 77 16.00 -13.20 3.94
C ARG A 77 16.06 -12.31 2.68
N ARG A 78 15.89 -11.00 2.81
CA ARG A 78 15.94 -10.06 1.67
C ARG A 78 17.39 -9.75 1.31
N ASP A 79 17.66 -9.64 0.01
CA ASP A 79 18.94 -9.15 -0.50
C ASP A 79 19.26 -7.74 0.02
N ARG A 80 18.23 -6.89 0.10
CA ARG A 80 18.28 -5.56 0.71
C ARG A 80 17.37 -5.51 1.93
N ARG A 81 18.00 -5.38 3.10
CA ARG A 81 17.34 -5.29 4.41
C ARG A 81 16.99 -3.85 4.75
N VAL A 82 15.85 -3.65 5.41
CA VAL A 82 15.47 -2.33 5.94
C VAL A 82 15.86 -2.17 7.42
N GLY A 83 15.96 -3.29 8.15
CA GLY A 83 16.41 -3.33 9.54
C GLY A 83 15.31 -3.09 10.58
N ARG A 84 15.56 -3.62 11.79
CA ARG A 84 14.63 -3.64 12.92
C ARG A 84 14.00 -2.27 13.28
N PRO A 85 14.73 -1.15 13.34
CA PRO A 85 14.12 0.14 13.71
C PRO A 85 13.07 0.63 12.71
N VAL A 86 13.24 0.30 11.41
CA VAL A 86 12.26 0.66 10.37
C VAL A 86 11.03 -0.22 10.49
N ILE A 87 11.22 -1.54 10.64
CA ILE A 87 10.12 -2.50 10.75
C ILE A 87 9.28 -2.23 11.98
N HIS A 88 9.91 -2.01 13.13
CA HIS A 88 9.21 -1.70 14.37
C HIS A 88 8.32 -0.45 14.21
N ARG A 89 8.88 0.65 13.69
CA ARG A 89 8.14 1.89 13.44
C ARG A 89 6.98 1.69 12.46
N GLN A 90 7.18 0.89 11.40
CA GLN A 90 6.12 0.59 10.44
C GLN A 90 5.02 -0.25 11.09
N TRP A 91 5.38 -1.28 11.86
CA TRP A 91 4.45 -2.13 12.57
C TRP A 91 3.61 -1.33 13.57
N GLU A 92 4.20 -0.45 14.38
CA GLU A 92 3.44 0.43 15.29
C GLU A 92 2.42 1.29 14.52
N ARG A 93 2.86 1.95 13.44
CA ARG A 93 1.95 2.75 12.59
C ARG A 93 0.85 1.91 11.97
N PHE A 94 1.15 0.66 11.58
CA PHE A 94 0.17 -0.28 11.07
C PHE A 94 -0.86 -0.66 12.13
N GLN A 95 -0.46 -0.89 13.38
CA GLN A 95 -1.39 -1.15 14.48
C GLN A 95 -2.37 0.03 14.70
N HIS A 96 -1.92 1.27 14.51
CA HIS A 96 -2.82 2.43 14.47
C HIS A 96 -3.72 2.42 13.23
N ALA A 97 -3.17 2.09 12.05
CA ALA A 97 -3.92 2.04 10.80
C ALA A 97 -5.06 1.01 10.84
N LEU A 98 -4.86 -0.17 11.44
CA LEU A 98 -5.89 -1.21 11.61
C LEU A 98 -7.16 -0.65 12.27
N ARG A 99 -7.02 0.26 13.23
CA ARG A 99 -8.16 0.88 13.93
C ARG A 99 -8.76 2.06 13.15
N ALA A 100 -7.95 2.78 12.39
CA ALA A 100 -8.36 4.00 11.70
C ALA A 100 -9.03 3.71 10.34
N VAL A 101 -8.44 2.82 9.53
CA VAL A 101 -8.82 2.57 8.13
C VAL A 101 -10.31 2.25 7.92
N PRO A 102 -10.98 1.45 8.78
CA PRO A 102 -12.42 1.21 8.65
C PRO A 102 -13.29 2.48 8.65
N ASN A 103 -12.80 3.57 9.25
CA ASN A 103 -13.52 4.85 9.38
C ASN A 103 -13.06 5.91 8.36
N GLU A 104 -12.17 5.56 7.43
CA GLU A 104 -11.61 6.53 6.48
C GLU A 104 -12.42 6.67 5.19
N GLY A 105 -13.45 5.85 4.99
CA GLY A 105 -14.30 5.89 3.79
C GLY A 105 -13.67 5.22 2.57
N PHE A 106 -13.08 4.04 2.77
CA PHE A 106 -12.82 3.10 1.68
C PHE A 106 -14.10 2.35 1.33
N ASP A 107 -14.31 2.01 0.06
CA ASP A 107 -15.49 1.25 -0.38
C ASP A 107 -15.48 -0.18 0.18
N GLN A 108 -14.29 -0.72 0.40
CA GLN A 108 -14.09 -1.99 1.10
C GLN A 108 -12.77 -1.98 1.88
N VAL A 109 -12.76 -2.65 3.03
CA VAL A 109 -11.54 -2.92 3.79
C VAL A 109 -11.41 -4.43 3.96
N VAL A 110 -10.29 -4.98 3.51
CA VAL A 110 -9.95 -6.39 3.63
C VAL A 110 -8.70 -6.50 4.51
N THR A 111 -8.76 -7.30 5.56
CA THR A 111 -7.61 -7.58 6.41
C THR A 111 -7.25 -9.05 6.28
N LEU A 112 -5.98 -9.33 5.99
CA LEU A 112 -5.45 -10.68 5.87
C LEU A 112 -4.39 -10.90 6.96
N GLY A 113 -4.60 -11.91 7.78
CA GLY A 113 -3.59 -12.37 8.72
C GLY A 113 -2.49 -13.18 8.03
N GLN A 114 -1.35 -13.37 8.72
CA GLN A 114 -0.20 -14.12 8.20
C GLN A 114 -0.57 -15.47 7.55
N ALA A 115 -1.48 -16.25 8.15
CA ALA A 115 -1.84 -17.59 7.66
C ALA A 115 -2.65 -17.58 6.35
N GLU A 116 -3.24 -16.43 6.00
CA GLU A 116 -4.09 -16.28 4.82
C GLU A 116 -3.27 -15.87 3.59
N LEU A 117 -2.12 -15.20 3.78
CA LEU A 117 -1.33 -14.60 2.71
C LEU A 117 -0.97 -15.58 1.58
N ASP A 118 -0.54 -16.79 1.91
CA ASP A 118 -0.13 -17.80 0.92
C ASP A 118 -1.31 -18.42 0.16
N ARG A 119 -2.54 -18.24 0.66
CA ARG A 119 -3.76 -18.87 0.13
C ARG A 119 -4.67 -17.86 -0.58
N THR A 120 -4.51 -16.57 -0.30
CA THR A 120 -5.31 -15.52 -0.93
C THR A 120 -4.88 -15.30 -2.37
N ARG A 121 -5.86 -15.23 -3.27
CA ARG A 121 -5.67 -14.83 -4.67
C ARG A 121 -6.49 -13.59 -4.95
N VAL A 122 -5.89 -12.65 -5.67
CA VAL A 122 -6.57 -11.47 -6.20
C VAL A 122 -6.66 -11.65 -7.69
N GLU A 123 -7.88 -11.78 -8.20
CA GLU A 123 -8.15 -12.00 -9.62
C GLU A 123 -8.96 -10.84 -10.18
N MET A 124 -8.55 -10.35 -11.34
CA MET A 124 -9.36 -9.40 -12.11
C MET A 124 -10.39 -10.20 -12.90
N VAL A 125 -11.60 -10.30 -12.36
CA VAL A 125 -12.72 -10.83 -13.13
C VAL A 125 -13.15 -9.71 -14.07
N LYS A 126 -12.95 -9.90 -15.38
CA LYS A 126 -13.64 -9.06 -16.37
C LYS A 126 -15.10 -9.45 -16.29
N GLU A 127 -16.01 -8.52 -16.04
CA GLU A 127 -17.39 -8.71 -16.45
C GLU A 127 -17.36 -8.97 -17.96
N ILE A 128 -17.69 -10.20 -18.34
CA ILE A 128 -18.02 -10.52 -19.72
C ILE A 128 -19.42 -9.92 -19.92
N PRO A 129 -19.63 -9.10 -20.95
CA PRO A 129 -20.95 -8.51 -21.23
C PRO A 129 -22.03 -9.57 -21.45
#